data_AF-A0A4R8SRJ6-F1
#
_entry.id   AF-A0A4R8SRJ6-F1
#
_cell.length_a   1.000
_cell.length_b   1.000
_cell.length_c   1.000
_cell.angle_alpha   90.00
_cell.angle_beta   90.00
_cell.angle_gamma   90.00
#
_symmetry.space_group_name_H-M   'P 1'
#
loop_
_entity.id
_entity.type
_entity.pdbx_description
1 polymer ?
#
loop_
_entity_poly.entity_id
_entity_poly.type
_entity_poly.pdbx_seq_one_letter_code
_entity_poly.pdbx_strand_id
1 'polypeptide(L)'
;MRADTNGYHEGEVKSYAGGFSTPDGLSCRFAAWNSGKGGPPGFARCWGRLPGAPAWARAVSATNRDVGQFLREAPEPEDRELRPLPPKSMITVLAFEGDNVSCAVGDAGLTACRLHIGTTDGQHDHGFVLSPQGSWTF
;
A
#
# COMPACT_ATOMS: atom_id res chain seq x y z
N MET A 1 30.39 -5.24 -8.84
CA MET A 1 29.02 -4.85 -8.44
C MET A 1 28.34 -4.26 -9.66
N ARG A 2 27.41 -4.99 -10.28
CA ARG A 2 26.62 -4.47 -11.39
C ARG A 2 25.34 -3.90 -10.80
N ALA A 3 25.13 -2.60 -10.96
CA ALA A 3 23.83 -2.00 -10.78
C ALA A 3 22.93 -2.58 -11.88
N ASP A 4 21.91 -3.35 -11.50
CA ASP A 4 20.87 -3.69 -12.46
C ASP A 4 20.14 -2.40 -12.83
N THR A 5 20.01 -2.18 -14.13
CA THR A 5 19.45 -0.99 -14.79
C THR A 5 17.97 -0.72 -14.49
N ASN A 6 17.39 -1.39 -13.49
CA ASN A 6 15.99 -1.27 -13.05
C ASN A 6 15.79 -0.56 -11.70
N GLY A 7 16.81 0.07 -11.14
CA GLY A 7 16.64 1.26 -10.28
C GLY A 7 16.09 1.05 -8.86
N TYR A 8 16.07 -0.16 -8.30
CA TYR A 8 15.65 -0.41 -6.92
C TYR A 8 16.64 -1.34 -6.20
N HIS A 9 17.15 -0.90 -5.04
CA HIS A 9 17.96 -1.72 -4.14
C HIS A 9 17.10 -2.29 -2.99
N GLU A 10 17.45 -3.49 -2.53
CA GLU A 10 16.85 -4.15 -1.37
C GLU A 10 16.97 -3.28 -0.12
N GLY A 11 15.88 -3.08 0.62
CA GLY A 11 15.86 -2.31 1.87
C GLY A 11 15.89 -0.77 1.72
N GLU A 12 15.80 -0.24 0.50
CA GLU A 12 15.86 1.20 0.27
C GLU A 12 14.52 1.90 0.63
N VAL A 13 14.53 2.77 1.64
CA VAL A 13 13.39 3.65 1.97
C VAL A 13 13.25 4.71 0.88
N LYS A 14 12.31 4.53 -0.05
CA LYS A 14 12.01 5.55 -1.08
C LYS A 14 10.73 6.31 -0.76
N SER A 15 10.83 7.62 -0.60
CA SER A 15 9.70 8.54 -0.54
C SER A 15 9.07 8.72 -1.94
N TYR A 16 8.36 7.70 -2.42
CA TYR A 16 7.55 7.83 -3.63
C TYR A 16 6.06 7.83 -3.28
N ALA A 17 5.45 9.01 -3.21
CA ALA A 17 4.00 9.12 -3.29
C ALA A 17 3.60 8.88 -4.74
N GLY A 18 2.95 7.75 -5.03
CA GLY A 18 2.55 7.48 -6.40
C GLY A 18 2.16 6.04 -6.77
N GLY A 19 2.45 5.05 -5.94
CA GLY A 19 2.06 3.66 -6.21
C GLY A 19 3.13 2.78 -6.86
N PHE A 20 2.85 1.48 -6.94
CA PHE A 20 3.68 0.44 -7.55
C PHE A 20 2.81 -0.67 -8.14
N SER A 21 3.39 -1.48 -9.02
CA SER A 21 2.82 -2.76 -9.44
C SER A 21 3.61 -3.92 -8.82
N THR A 22 2.97 -5.08 -8.65
CA THR A 22 3.63 -6.29 -8.14
C THR A 22 3.82 -7.31 -9.28
N PRO A 23 4.76 -8.26 -9.14
CA PRO A 23 4.97 -9.31 -10.14
C PRO A 23 3.74 -10.20 -10.42
N ASP A 24 2.85 -10.35 -9.44
CA ASP A 24 1.60 -11.12 -9.53
C ASP A 24 0.41 -10.31 -10.08
N GLY A 25 0.64 -9.04 -10.44
CA GLY A 25 -0.31 -8.22 -11.19
C GLY A 25 -1.25 -7.38 -10.31
N LEU A 26 -0.87 -7.10 -9.05
CA LEU A 26 -1.51 -6.04 -8.28
C LEU A 26 -1.03 -4.68 -8.77
N SER A 27 -1.96 -3.74 -8.76
CA SER A 27 -1.68 -2.32 -8.89
C SER A 27 -2.00 -1.67 -7.54
N CYS A 28 -1.05 -0.94 -6.97
CA CYS A 28 -1.18 -0.33 -5.66
C CYS A 28 -0.89 1.17 -5.71
N ARG A 29 -1.65 1.96 -4.96
CA ARG A 29 -1.49 3.40 -4.77
C ARG A 29 -1.50 3.72 -3.29
N PHE A 30 -0.70 4.70 -2.91
CA PHE A 30 -0.65 5.17 -1.54
C PHE A 30 -0.15 6.60 -1.51
N ALA A 31 -0.60 7.32 -0.49
CA ALA A 31 -0.10 8.63 -0.13
C ALA A 31 -0.20 8.75 1.39
N ALA A 32 0.90 9.17 2.02
CA ALA A 32 0.84 9.62 3.40
C ALA A 32 0.29 11.05 3.43
N TRP A 33 -0.58 11.33 4.39
CA TRP A 33 -1.12 12.66 4.65
C TRP A 33 -1.27 12.83 6.15
N ASN A 34 -1.16 14.08 6.59
CA ASN A 34 -1.29 14.46 7.99
C ASN A 34 -2.72 14.19 8.45
N SER A 35 -2.86 13.19 9.30
CA SER A 35 -4.08 12.93 10.05
C SER A 35 -4.44 14.18 10.87
N GLY A 36 -5.73 14.52 10.95
CA GLY A 36 -6.24 15.54 11.87
C GLY A 36 -5.93 17.01 11.58
N LYS A 37 -5.04 17.34 10.64
CA LYS A 37 -4.60 18.75 10.38
C LYS A 37 -5.31 19.42 9.19
N GLY A 38 -6.38 18.83 8.68
CA GLY A 38 -7.07 19.29 7.46
C GLY A 38 -6.30 18.87 6.19
N GLY A 39 -7.05 18.49 5.14
CA GLY A 39 -6.51 17.88 3.93
C GLY A 39 -7.18 16.54 3.59
N PRO A 40 -6.86 15.94 2.44
CA PRO A 40 -7.34 14.61 2.08
C PRO A 40 -6.76 13.56 3.04
N PRO A 41 -7.49 12.46 3.29
CA PRO A 41 -6.99 11.38 4.12
C PRO A 41 -5.78 10.71 3.47
N GLY A 42 -4.84 10.26 4.30
CA GLY A 42 -3.79 9.34 3.87
C GLY A 42 -4.45 8.03 3.48
N PHE A 43 -3.93 7.35 2.46
CA PHE A 43 -4.51 6.11 1.98
C PHE A 43 -3.46 5.12 1.49
N ALA A 44 -3.83 3.84 1.54
CA ALA A 44 -3.23 2.78 0.76
C ALA A 44 -4.36 2.01 0.09
N ARG A 45 -4.18 1.65 -1.19
CA ARG A 45 -5.18 0.93 -1.97
C ARG A 45 -4.49 0.02 -2.97
N CYS A 46 -4.99 -1.21 -3.12
CA CYS A 46 -4.55 -2.13 -4.16
C CYS A 46 -5.75 -2.71 -4.91
N TRP A 47 -5.57 -3.00 -6.19
CA TRP A 47 -6.58 -3.62 -7.07
C TRP A 47 -5.91 -4.53 -8.10
N GLY A 48 -6.74 -5.27 -8.85
CA GLY A 48 -6.28 -6.32 -9.77
C GLY A 48 -6.51 -7.70 -9.16
N ARG A 49 -5.50 -8.58 -9.24
CA ARG A 49 -5.59 -9.92 -8.66
C ARG A 49 -5.34 -9.86 -7.15
N LEU A 50 -6.39 -9.84 -6.34
CA LEU A 50 -6.30 -9.83 -4.88
C LEU A 50 -6.21 -11.27 -4.33
N PRO A 51 -5.01 -11.82 -4.06
CA PRO A 51 -4.86 -13.22 -3.66
C PRO A 51 -5.49 -13.48 -2.29
N GLY A 52 -6.31 -14.51 -2.14
CA GLY A 52 -6.94 -14.87 -0.86
C GLY A 52 -7.98 -13.87 -0.33
N ALA A 53 -8.33 -12.85 -1.09
CA ALA A 53 -9.43 -11.93 -0.77
C ALA A 53 -10.79 -12.58 -1.08
N PRO A 54 -11.91 -12.07 -0.51
CA PRO A 54 -13.24 -12.51 -0.88
C PRO A 54 -13.45 -12.43 -2.40
N ALA A 55 -14.10 -13.43 -3.01
CA ALA A 55 -14.23 -13.52 -4.47
C ALA A 55 -14.94 -12.32 -5.14
N TRP A 56 -15.72 -11.56 -4.37
CA TRP A 56 -16.40 -10.34 -4.84
C TRP A 56 -15.51 -9.10 -4.80
N ALA A 57 -14.38 -9.14 -4.11
CA ALA A 57 -13.50 -7.99 -3.93
C ALA A 57 -12.81 -7.64 -5.26
N ARG A 58 -12.82 -6.35 -5.58
CA ARG A 58 -12.14 -5.76 -6.75
C ARG A 58 -11.02 -4.81 -6.34
N ALA A 59 -11.08 -4.28 -5.13
CA ALA A 59 -9.99 -3.56 -4.50
C ALA A 59 -9.94 -3.84 -2.99
N VAL A 60 -8.84 -3.45 -2.35
CA VAL A 60 -8.70 -3.30 -0.91
C VAL A 60 -8.16 -1.90 -0.63
N SER A 61 -8.67 -1.23 0.40
CA SER A 61 -8.28 0.14 0.74
C SER A 61 -8.25 0.31 2.25
N ALA A 62 -7.30 1.08 2.76
CA ALA A 62 -7.27 1.59 4.11
C ALA A 62 -6.98 3.09 4.07
N THR A 63 -7.50 3.85 5.03
CA THR A 63 -7.21 5.28 5.15
C THR A 63 -6.77 5.61 6.58
N ASN A 64 -6.29 6.83 6.81
CA ASN A 64 -6.04 7.30 8.17
C ASN A 64 -7.34 7.61 8.97
N ARG A 65 -8.52 7.39 8.38
CA ARG A 65 -9.83 7.55 9.04
C ARG A 65 -10.59 6.24 9.17
N ASP A 66 -10.38 5.33 8.23
CA ASP A 66 -11.12 4.08 8.12
C ASP A 66 -10.13 2.91 8.12
N VAL A 67 -10.44 1.90 8.94
CA VAL A 67 -9.81 0.59 8.91
C VAL A 67 -9.81 0.02 7.49
N GLY A 68 -8.92 -0.94 7.23
CA GLY A 68 -8.88 -1.57 5.92
C GLY A 68 -10.20 -2.26 5.56
N GLN A 69 -10.58 -2.16 4.29
CA GLN A 69 -11.82 -2.71 3.74
C GLN A 69 -11.60 -3.30 2.34
N PHE A 70 -12.26 -4.43 2.07
CA PHE A 70 -12.42 -4.92 0.70
C PHE A 70 -13.59 -4.20 0.03
N LEU A 71 -13.38 -3.79 -1.22
CA LEU A 71 -14.33 -3.00 -1.99
C LEU A 71 -14.82 -3.80 -3.19
N ARG A 72 -16.10 -3.63 -3.54
CA ARG A 72 -16.73 -4.26 -4.71
C ARG A 72 -16.33 -3.62 -6.03
N GLU A 73 -15.83 -2.39 -5.97
CA GLU A 73 -15.46 -1.60 -7.13
C GLU A 73 -13.94 -1.41 -7.12
N ALA A 74 -13.35 -1.57 -8.31
CA ALA A 74 -11.98 -1.16 -8.53
C ALA A 74 -11.94 0.37 -8.72
N PRO A 75 -10.82 1.03 -8.41
CA PRO A 75 -10.65 2.42 -8.80
C PRO A 75 -10.72 2.57 -10.33
N GLU A 76 -11.14 3.75 -10.77
CA GLU A 76 -11.09 4.13 -12.18
C GLU A 76 -9.67 3.92 -12.75
N PRO A 77 -9.55 3.47 -14.01
CA PRO A 77 -8.26 3.32 -14.65
C PRO A 77 -7.49 4.64 -14.65
N GLU A 78 -6.29 4.64 -14.08
CA GLU A 78 -5.39 5.78 -14.12
C GLU A 78 -4.36 5.56 -15.24
N ASP A 79 -4.13 6.58 -16.07
CA ASP A 79 -3.15 6.55 -17.18
C ASP A 79 -1.69 6.72 -16.69
N ARG A 80 -1.43 6.34 -15.43
CA ARG A 80 -0.14 6.50 -14.77
C ARG A 80 0.56 5.16 -14.70
N GLU A 81 1.75 5.11 -15.28
CA GLU A 81 2.59 3.93 -15.23
C GLU A 81 3.04 3.63 -13.79
N LEU A 82 2.68 2.45 -13.29
CA LEU A 82 3.08 1.95 -11.97
C LEU A 82 4.35 1.14 -12.08
N ARG A 83 5.42 1.68 -11.51
CA ARG A 83 6.73 1.01 -11.50
C ARG A 83 6.64 -0.29 -10.69
N PRO A 84 7.22 -1.40 -11.19
CA PRO A 84 7.26 -2.64 -10.43
C PRO A 84 8.05 -2.50 -9.14
N LEU A 85 7.51 -3.02 -8.04
CA LEU A 85 8.20 -3.22 -6.78
C LEU A 85 8.59 -4.70 -6.68
N PRO A 86 9.88 -5.06 -6.68
CA PRO A 86 10.30 -6.45 -6.64
C PRO A 86 9.93 -7.13 -5.30
N PRO A 87 9.87 -8.47 -5.27
CA PRO A 87 9.74 -9.22 -4.02
C PRO A 87 10.82 -8.82 -3.01
N LYS A 88 10.52 -9.01 -1.71
CA LYS A 88 11.37 -8.65 -0.57
C LYS A 88 11.70 -7.16 -0.51
N SER A 89 10.79 -6.32 -0.97
CA SER A 89 10.97 -4.87 -0.96
C SER A 89 9.88 -4.18 -0.17
N MET A 90 10.22 -3.02 0.37
CA MET A 90 9.31 -2.16 1.12
C MET A 90 9.46 -0.72 0.64
N ILE A 91 8.35 -0.01 0.58
CA ILE A 91 8.30 1.43 0.40
C ILE A 91 7.65 2.04 1.62
N THR A 92 8.23 3.12 2.15
CA THR A 92 7.65 3.90 3.25
C THR A 92 7.65 5.37 2.86
N VAL A 93 6.49 6.01 3.00
CA VAL A 93 6.33 7.46 2.87
C VAL A 93 6.00 8.03 4.24
N LEU A 94 6.82 8.95 4.68
CA LEU A 94 6.64 9.66 5.94
C LEU A 94 5.78 10.91 5.71
N ALA A 95 4.90 11.18 6.67
CA ALA A 95 4.15 12.41 6.81
C ALA A 95 4.53 13.07 8.17
N PHE A 96 3.83 14.14 8.53
CA PHE A 96 4.14 14.92 9.71
C PHE A 96 3.82 14.18 11.01
N GLU A 97 4.54 14.53 12.10
CA GLU A 97 4.23 14.08 13.48
C GLU A 97 4.06 12.55 13.65
N GLY A 98 4.81 11.76 12.87
CA GLY A 98 4.87 10.29 13.01
C GLY A 98 3.98 9.52 12.05
N ASP A 99 3.04 10.18 11.36
CA ASP A 99 2.22 9.54 10.35
C ASP A 99 3.07 8.93 9.23
N ASN A 100 2.76 7.71 8.81
CA ASN A 100 3.42 7.11 7.65
C ASN A 100 2.53 6.11 6.94
N VAL A 101 2.87 5.83 5.69
CA VAL A 101 2.32 4.70 4.94
C VAL A 101 3.47 3.83 4.48
N SER A 102 3.44 2.57 4.87
CA SER A 102 4.40 1.54 4.46
C SER A 102 3.69 0.47 3.67
N CYS A 103 4.22 0.11 2.51
CA CYS A 103 3.78 -1.05 1.75
C CYS A 103 4.96 -1.97 1.47
N ALA A 104 4.76 -3.28 1.60
CA ALA A 104 5.77 -4.29 1.37
C ALA A 104 5.26 -5.36 0.41
N VAL A 105 6.16 -5.84 -0.44
CA VAL A 105 5.95 -7.00 -1.31
C VAL A 105 6.87 -8.09 -0.78
N GLY A 106 6.27 -9.14 -0.25
CA GLY A 106 6.99 -10.30 0.28
C GLY A 106 7.23 -11.36 -0.79
N ASP A 107 7.72 -12.52 -0.35
CA ASP A 107 7.73 -13.72 -1.17
C ASP A 107 6.31 -14.30 -1.32
N ALA A 108 6.15 -15.21 -2.28
CA ALA A 108 4.95 -16.01 -2.47
C ALA A 108 3.64 -15.20 -2.68
N GLY A 109 3.72 -14.04 -3.33
CA GLY A 109 2.54 -13.22 -3.66
C GLY A 109 1.95 -12.48 -2.46
N LEU A 110 2.75 -12.25 -1.41
CA LEU A 110 2.33 -11.42 -0.29
C LEU A 110 2.49 -9.94 -0.63
N THR A 111 1.46 -9.15 -0.39
CA THR A 111 1.52 -7.68 -0.40
C THR A 111 0.82 -7.15 0.85
N ALA A 112 1.48 -6.31 1.63
CA ALA A 112 0.89 -5.70 2.82
C ALA A 112 1.05 -4.19 2.76
N CYS A 113 0.04 -3.44 3.20
CA CYS A 113 0.14 -2.01 3.39
C CYS A 113 -0.38 -1.63 4.78
N ARG A 114 0.33 -0.71 5.43
CA ARG A 114 0.02 -0.18 6.74
C ARG A 114 0.06 1.34 6.68
N LEU A 115 -0.98 1.98 7.16
CA LEU A 115 -1.01 3.37 7.55
C LEU A 115 -0.82 3.42 9.06
N HIS A 116 0.20 4.14 9.49
CA HIS A 116 0.43 4.45 10.89
C HIS A 116 -0.07 5.87 11.16
N ILE A 117 -0.95 6.02 12.16
CA ILE A 117 -1.58 7.27 12.56
C ILE A 117 -1.00 7.70 13.90
N GLY A 118 -0.26 8.80 13.89
CA GLY A 118 0.50 9.29 15.02
C GLY A 118 -0.14 10.42 15.82
N THR A 119 -1.18 11.10 15.29
CA THR A 119 -1.54 12.44 15.79
C THR A 119 -3.00 12.66 16.21
N THR A 120 -3.98 11.97 15.64
CA THR A 120 -5.36 12.49 15.63
C THR A 120 -6.26 11.96 16.76
N ASP A 121 -5.95 10.80 17.32
CA ASP A 121 -6.86 10.04 18.21
C ASP A 121 -6.15 8.90 18.98
N GLY A 122 -4.82 8.88 18.98
CA GLY A 122 -4.00 7.83 19.57
C GLY A 122 -3.19 7.08 18.51
N GLN A 123 -2.05 6.53 18.93
CA GLN A 123 -1.16 5.77 18.05
C GLN A 123 -1.82 4.46 17.64
N HIS A 124 -2.25 4.36 16.38
CA HIS A 124 -2.89 3.16 15.86
C HIS A 124 -2.56 2.94 14.39
N ASP A 125 -2.89 1.74 13.90
CA ASP A 125 -2.60 1.32 12.54
C ASP A 125 -3.87 0.88 11.83
N HIS A 126 -4.01 1.28 10.57
CA HIS A 126 -4.96 0.70 9.62
C HIS A 126 -4.18 0.04 8.48
N GLY A 127 -4.77 -0.95 7.82
CA GLY A 127 -4.09 -1.59 6.72
C GLY A 127 -4.74 -2.86 6.24
N PHE A 128 -3.95 -3.59 5.46
CA PHE A 128 -4.38 -4.84 4.88
C PHE A 128 -3.18 -5.72 4.54
N VAL A 129 -3.45 -7.02 4.48
CA VAL A 129 -2.54 -8.02 3.96
C VAL A 129 -3.26 -8.80 2.88
N LEU A 130 -2.63 -8.88 1.71
CA LEU A 130 -3.00 -9.71 0.59
C LEU A 130 -2.04 -10.88 0.52
N SER A 131 -2.57 -12.10 0.55
CA SER A 131 -1.77 -13.32 0.53
C SER A 131 -2.59 -14.49 -0.03
N PRO A 132 -1.97 -15.40 -0.82
CA PRO A 132 -2.65 -16.62 -1.27
C PRO A 132 -3.15 -17.52 -0.14
N GLN A 133 -2.56 -17.41 1.07
CA GLN A 133 -2.97 -18.19 2.24
C GLN A 133 -4.20 -17.58 2.96
N GLY A 134 -4.58 -16.36 2.59
CA GLY A 134 -5.71 -15.64 3.14
C GLY A 134 -5.41 -14.15 3.27
N SER A 135 -6.33 -13.31 2.82
CA SER A 135 -6.25 -11.87 3.01
C SER A 135 -7.07 -11.39 4.19
N TRP A 136 -6.63 -10.31 4.83
CA TRP A 136 -7.38 -9.63 5.88
C TRP A 136 -7.09 -8.14 5.91
N THR A 137 -7.90 -7.42 6.67
CA THR A 137 -7.78 -5.98 6.88
C THR A 137 -7.78 -5.66 8.37
N PHE A 138 -7.25 -4.51 8.74
CA PHE A 138 -7.19 -4.01 10.11
C PHE A 138 -7.28 -2.48 10.15
#